data_AF-A0A4Q3N673-F1
#
_entry.id   AF-A0A4Q3N673-F1
#
_cell.length_a   1.000
_cell.length_b   1.000
_cell.length_c   1.000
_cell.angle_alpha   90.00
_cell.angle_beta   90.00
_cell.angle_gamma   90.00
#
_symmetry.space_group_name_H-M   'P 1'
#
loop_
_entity.id
_entity.type
_entity.pdbx_description
1 polymer ?
#
loop_
_entity_poly.entity_id
_entity_poly.type
_entity_poly.pdbx_seq_one_letter_code
_entity_poly.pdbx_strand_id
1 'polypeptide(L)'
;MLCAGVVHGDLSEFNVLLGEEGPVIIDLPQAIDAAGNNHAQRVLLRDVANLRGFFGGFAPELLKTDFGPEIWDLYQRGLLTPETPLTGRFARQEGAVDLGSVLREIGDAQAEEAARRLRMQVPAR
;
A
#
# COMPACT_ATOMS: atom_id res chain seq x y z
N MET A 1 -13.09 -4.56 1.79
CA MET A 1 -12.79 -3.19 1.32
C MET A 1 -12.09 -3.19 -0.03
N LEU A 2 -10.95 -3.89 -0.20
CA LEU A 2 -10.19 -3.86 -1.46
C LEU A 2 -10.99 -4.29 -2.70
N CYS A 3 -11.87 -5.31 -2.60
CA CYS A 3 -12.76 -5.70 -3.69
C CYS A 3 -13.75 -4.59 -4.12
N ALA A 4 -13.99 -3.60 -3.25
CA ALA A 4 -14.79 -2.41 -3.55
C ALA A 4 -13.93 -1.22 -4.00
N GLY A 5 -12.64 -1.43 -4.29
CA GLY A 5 -11.71 -0.40 -4.76
C GLY A 5 -11.12 0.48 -3.65
N VAL A 6 -11.23 0.09 -2.37
CA VAL A 6 -10.81 0.93 -1.24
C VAL A 6 -9.77 0.23 -0.37
N VAL A 7 -8.69 0.94 -0.04
CA VAL A 7 -7.72 0.58 1.00
C VAL A 7 -7.98 1.46 2.23
N HIS A 8 -7.93 0.88 3.42
CA HIS A 8 -8.28 1.59 4.66
C HIS A 8 -7.38 2.77 4.99
N GLY A 9 -6.06 2.63 4.83
CA GLY A 9 -5.14 3.74 5.06
C GLY A 9 -4.71 3.96 6.49
N ASP A 10 -5.21 3.16 7.44
CA ASP A 10 -4.75 3.12 8.84
C ASP A 10 -5.28 1.89 9.59
N LEU A 11 -5.27 0.71 8.95
CA LEU A 11 -5.88 -0.46 9.57
C LEU A 11 -5.00 -1.01 10.69
N SER A 12 -5.61 -1.25 11.85
CA SER A 12 -5.00 -1.84 13.04
C SER A 12 -6.09 -2.50 13.90
N GLU A 13 -5.70 -3.17 14.98
CA GLU A 13 -6.63 -3.71 15.98
C GLU A 13 -7.53 -2.66 16.62
N PHE A 14 -7.12 -1.39 16.64
CA PHE A 14 -7.89 -0.30 17.24
C PHE A 14 -9.05 0.17 16.35
N ASN A 15 -8.93 -0.06 15.03
CA ASN A 15 -9.91 0.36 14.03
C ASN A 15 -10.82 -0.80 13.58
N VAL A 16 -10.85 -1.88 14.37
CA VAL A 16 -11.74 -3.03 14.19
C VAL A 16 -12.53 -3.26 15.46
N LEU A 17 -13.84 -3.03 15.41
CA LEU A 17 -14.77 -3.32 16.50
C LEU A 17 -15.36 -4.72 16.33
N LEU A 18 -15.65 -5.41 17.43
CA LEU A 18 -16.39 -6.67 17.39
C LEU A 18 -17.87 -6.39 17.67
N GLY A 19 -18.69 -6.49 16.62
CA GLY A 19 -20.15 -6.42 16.72
C GLY A 19 -20.79 -7.81 16.83
N GLU A 20 -22.11 -7.84 17.04
CA GLU A 20 -22.87 -9.10 17.18
C GLU A 20 -22.79 -10.00 15.95
N GLU A 21 -22.67 -9.42 14.75
CA GLU A 21 -22.58 -10.14 13.48
C GLU A 21 -21.13 -10.37 13.00
N GLY A 22 -20.13 -9.89 13.75
CA GLY A 22 -18.71 -10.03 13.41
C GLY A 22 -17.94 -8.71 13.42
N PRO A 23 -16.73 -8.68 12.81
CA PRO A 23 -15.86 -7.52 12.84
C PRO A 23 -16.42 -6.36 11.99
N VAL A 24 -16.39 -5.15 12.56
CA VAL A 24 -16.80 -3.89 11.93
C VAL A 24 -15.58 -2.98 11.83
N ILE A 25 -15.28 -2.51 10.62
CA ILE A 25 -14.15 -1.61 10.36
C ILE A 25 -14.63 -0.15 10.48
N ILE A 26 -13.85 0.67 11.19
CA ILE A 26 -14.14 2.09 11.48
C ILE A 26 -12.98 3.00 11.09
N ASP A 27 -13.13 4.32 11.21
CA ASP A 27 -12.08 5.31 10.94
C ASP A 27 -11.61 5.37 9.47
N LEU A 28 -12.59 5.64 8.59
CA LEU A 28 -12.41 5.76 7.14
C LEU A 28 -11.88 7.10 6.58
N PRO A 29 -11.63 8.22 7.32
CA PRO A 29 -11.07 9.43 6.73
C PRO A 29 -9.73 9.25 6.00
N GLN A 30 -8.96 8.23 6.37
CA GLN A 30 -7.68 7.88 5.72
C GLN A 30 -7.82 6.90 4.56
N ALA A 31 -9.05 6.45 4.25
CA ALA A 31 -9.27 5.50 3.18
C ALA A 31 -8.92 6.10 1.81
N ILE A 32 -8.23 5.31 0.99
CA ILE A 32 -7.73 5.73 -0.32
C ILE A 32 -8.25 4.80 -1.42
N ASP A 33 -8.38 5.37 -2.62
CA ASP A 33 -8.72 4.63 -3.82
C ASP A 33 -7.58 3.68 -4.21
N ALA A 34 -7.91 2.40 -4.41
CA ALA A 34 -6.94 1.35 -4.68
C ALA A 34 -6.36 1.38 -6.11
N ALA A 35 -7.10 1.95 -7.08
CA ALA A 35 -6.70 2.02 -8.47
C ALA A 35 -6.07 3.38 -8.85
N GLY A 36 -6.53 4.46 -8.21
CA GLY A 36 -6.15 5.84 -8.48
C GLY A 36 -5.03 6.39 -7.58
N ASN A 37 -4.57 5.62 -6.60
CA ASN A 37 -3.48 6.03 -5.72
C ASN A 37 -2.21 5.17 -5.91
N ASN A 38 -1.12 5.79 -6.37
CA ASN A 38 0.18 5.14 -6.58
C ASN A 38 0.77 4.51 -5.30
N HIS A 39 0.24 4.86 -4.13
CA HIS A 39 0.69 4.35 -2.85
C HIS A 39 -0.22 3.26 -2.28
N ALA A 40 -1.33 2.92 -2.94
CA ALA A 40 -2.32 1.95 -2.48
C ALA A 40 -1.71 0.61 -2.07
N GLN A 41 -0.79 0.06 -2.89
CA GLN A 41 -0.08 -1.18 -2.57
C GLN A 41 0.64 -1.11 -1.23
N ARG A 42 1.49 -0.09 -1.06
CA ARG A 42 2.31 0.09 0.15
C ARG A 42 1.43 0.28 1.39
N VAL A 43 0.35 1.02 1.24
CA VAL A 43 -0.61 1.26 2.33
C VAL A 43 -1.33 -0.03 2.71
N LEU A 44 -1.83 -0.80 1.74
CA LEU A 44 -2.44 -2.11 1.99
C LEU A 44 -1.47 -3.06 2.68
N LEU A 45 -0.23 -3.15 2.20
CA LEU A 45 0.78 -4.02 2.79
C LEU A 45 1.07 -3.65 4.24
N ARG A 46 1.09 -2.36 4.59
CA ARG A 46 1.21 -1.90 5.97
C ARG A 46 -0.01 -2.27 6.80
N ASP A 47 -1.21 -2.00 6.31
CA ASP A 47 -2.48 -2.31 6.97
C ASP A 47 -2.58 -3.82 7.31
N VAL A 48 -2.26 -4.69 6.33
CA VAL A 48 -2.23 -6.14 6.55
C VAL A 48 -1.10 -6.55 7.50
N ALA A 49 0.07 -5.90 7.43
CA ALA A 49 1.19 -6.18 8.33
C ALA A 49 0.88 -5.81 9.79
N ASN A 50 0.15 -4.73 10.04
CA ASN A 50 -0.31 -4.34 11.38
C ASN A 50 -1.19 -5.43 11.99
N LEU A 51 -2.23 -5.86 11.26
CA LEU A 51 -3.10 -6.94 11.73
C LEU A 51 -2.36 -8.26 11.90
N ARG A 52 -1.47 -8.62 10.96
CA ARG A 52 -0.62 -9.82 11.07
C ARG A 52 0.25 -9.75 12.33
N GLY A 53 0.82 -8.60 12.65
CA GLY A 53 1.65 -8.39 13.83
C GLY A 53 0.85 -8.58 15.12
N PHE A 54 -0.32 -7.94 15.21
CA PHE A 54 -1.22 -8.07 16.35
C PHE A 54 -1.72 -9.51 16.55
N PHE A 55 -2.35 -10.09 15.52
CA PHE A 55 -2.90 -11.44 15.61
C PHE A 55 -1.81 -12.51 15.72
N GLY A 56 -0.59 -12.23 15.26
CA GLY A 56 0.57 -13.10 15.43
C GLY A 56 0.95 -13.35 16.90
N GLY A 57 0.55 -12.49 17.83
CA GLY A 57 0.67 -12.74 19.26
C GLY A 57 -0.22 -13.88 19.78
N PHE A 58 -1.30 -14.19 19.05
CA PHE A 58 -2.28 -15.22 19.38
C PHE A 58 -2.21 -16.44 18.45
N ALA A 59 -1.84 -16.22 17.19
CA ALA A 59 -1.69 -17.24 16.14
C ALA A 59 -0.32 -17.05 15.45
N PRO A 60 0.78 -17.59 16.02
CA PRO A 60 2.14 -17.37 15.53
C PRO A 60 2.39 -17.80 14.08
N GLU A 61 1.58 -18.73 13.56
CA GLU A 61 1.60 -19.14 12.16
C GLU A 61 1.33 -17.98 11.18
N LEU A 62 0.55 -16.97 11.59
CA LEU A 62 0.27 -15.79 10.77
C LEU A 62 1.54 -14.98 10.48
N LEU A 63 2.50 -14.95 11.41
CA LEU A 63 3.77 -14.24 11.23
C LEU A 63 4.61 -14.78 10.07
N LYS A 64 4.33 -16.01 9.62
CA LYS A 64 5.01 -16.67 8.51
C LYS A 64 4.28 -16.51 7.17
N THR A 65 3.20 -15.74 7.15
CA THR A 65 2.36 -15.55 5.96
C THR A 65 2.66 -14.23 5.24
N ASP A 66 2.40 -14.25 3.94
CA ASP A 66 2.53 -13.11 3.02
C ASP A 66 1.16 -12.73 2.41
N PHE A 67 0.12 -12.65 3.23
CA PHE A 67 -1.22 -12.28 2.78
C PHE A 67 -1.29 -10.91 2.08
N GLY A 68 -0.52 -9.92 2.54
CA GLY A 68 -0.54 -8.58 1.93
C GLY A 68 -0.15 -8.61 0.45
N PRO A 69 1.04 -9.12 0.12
CA PRO A 69 1.45 -9.32 -1.28
C PRO A 69 0.52 -10.23 -2.09
N GLU A 70 0.04 -11.34 -1.50
CA GLU A 70 -0.89 -12.26 -2.17
C GLU A 70 -2.22 -11.59 -2.55
N ILE A 71 -2.84 -10.88 -1.59
CA ILE A 71 -4.10 -10.14 -1.81
C ILE A 71 -3.92 -9.09 -2.91
N TRP A 72 -2.79 -8.38 -2.90
CA TRP A 72 -2.52 -7.37 -3.91
C TRP A 72 -2.33 -7.95 -5.31
N ASP A 73 -1.59 -9.06 -5.46
CA ASP A 73 -1.41 -9.73 -6.75
C ASP A 73 -2.75 -10.21 -7.33
N LEU A 74 -3.59 -10.83 -6.49
CA LEU A 74 -4.93 -11.25 -6.88
C LEU A 74 -5.79 -10.07 -7.32
N TYR A 75 -5.72 -8.94 -6.61
CA TYR A 75 -6.42 -7.71 -6.97
C TYR A 75 -5.94 -7.17 -8.33
N GLN A 76 -4.63 -7.04 -8.53
CA GLN A 76 -4.05 -6.52 -9.78
C GLN A 76 -4.41 -7.39 -11.00
N ARG A 77 -4.55 -8.70 -10.79
CA ARG A 77 -4.93 -9.66 -11.83
C ARG A 77 -6.45 -9.74 -12.06
N GLY A 78 -7.25 -9.02 -11.29
CA GLY A 78 -8.71 -9.07 -11.36
C GLY A 78 -9.30 -10.40 -10.89
N LEU A 79 -8.58 -11.15 -10.05
CA LEU A 79 -8.96 -12.47 -9.54
C LEU A 79 -9.43 -12.44 -8.08
N LEU A 80 -9.33 -11.29 -7.41
CA LEU A 80 -9.76 -11.13 -6.02
C LEU A 80 -11.28 -10.97 -5.94
N THR A 81 -11.90 -11.88 -5.20
CA THR A 81 -13.31 -11.86 -4.78
C THR A 81 -13.38 -12.05 -3.26
N PRO A 82 -14.48 -11.68 -2.58
CA PRO A 82 -14.65 -11.95 -1.15
C PRO A 82 -14.51 -13.45 -0.79
N GLU A 83 -14.78 -14.34 -1.74
CA GLU A 83 -14.73 -15.79 -1.58
C GLU A 83 -13.38 -16.40 -2.04
N THR A 84 -12.46 -15.60 -2.60
CA THR A 84 -11.18 -16.11 -3.09
C THR A 84 -10.36 -16.68 -1.92
N PRO A 85 -10.01 -17.98 -1.94
CA PRO A 85 -9.23 -18.57 -0.88
C PRO A 85 -7.80 -18.02 -0.88
N LEU A 86 -7.33 -17.58 0.28
CA LEU A 86 -5.96 -17.11 0.48
C LEU A 86 -5.10 -18.23 1.06
N THR A 87 -3.89 -18.36 0.55
CA THR A 87 -2.92 -19.40 0.95
C THR A 87 -1.93 -18.90 1.99
N GLY A 88 -1.78 -17.59 2.12
CA GLY A 88 -0.77 -16.94 2.95
C GLY A 88 0.64 -17.09 2.38
N ARG A 89 0.79 -17.53 1.12
CA ARG A 89 2.07 -17.73 0.47
C ARG A 89 2.17 -16.86 -0.77
N PHE A 90 3.28 -16.12 -0.88
CA PHE A 90 3.53 -15.29 -2.05
C PHE A 90 4.98 -15.44 -2.50
N ALA A 91 5.16 -15.86 -3.76
CA ALA A 91 6.46 -15.85 -4.40
C ALA A 91 6.72 -14.43 -4.93
N ARG A 92 7.57 -13.66 -4.25
CA ARG A 92 8.00 -12.35 -4.75
C ARG A 92 8.70 -12.54 -6.09
N GLN A 93 8.19 -11.90 -7.13
CA GLN A 93 8.98 -11.70 -8.33
C GLN A 93 10.00 -10.61 -8.01
N GLU A 94 11.27 -10.99 -7.87
CA GLU A 94 12.39 -10.06 -7.85
C GLU A 94 12.55 -9.46 -9.25
N GLY A 95 11.67 -8.54 -9.62
CA GLY A 95 11.89 -7.68 -10.77
C GLY A 95 13.05 -6.73 -10.45
N ALA A 96 13.98 -6.55 -11.37
CA ALA A 96 15.04 -5.56 -11.24
C ALA A 96 14.41 -4.18 -11.01
N VAL A 97 14.56 -3.65 -9.80
CA VAL A 97 14.19 -2.27 -9.51
C VAL A 97 15.05 -1.40 -10.43
N ASP A 98 14.44 -0.69 -11.39
CA ASP A 98 15.15 0.29 -12.21
C ASP A 98 15.46 1.52 -11.36
N LEU A 99 16.47 1.37 -10.50
CA LEU A 99 17.04 2.44 -9.69
C LEU A 99 17.50 3.60 -10.58
N GLY A 100 17.86 3.32 -11.83
CA GLY A 100 18.20 4.31 -12.84
C GLY A 100 17.04 5.24 -13.17
N SER A 101 15.80 4.73 -13.27
CA SER A 101 14.62 5.58 -13.51
C SER A 101 14.37 6.55 -12.37
N VAL A 102 14.46 6.06 -11.14
CA VAL A 102 14.28 6.88 -9.93
C VAL A 102 15.36 7.96 -9.85
N LEU A 103 16.62 7.61 -10.11
CA LEU A 103 17.73 8.56 -10.09
C LEU A 103 17.64 9.60 -11.21
N ARG A 104 17.12 9.23 -12.39
CA ARG A 104 16.85 10.17 -13.49
C ARG A 104 15.78 11.19 -13.11
N GLU A 105 14.66 10.75 -12.55
CA GLU A 105 13.58 11.65 -12.10
C GLU A 105 14.05 12.65 -11.02
N ILE A 106 14.88 12.19 -10.08
CA ILE A 106 15.47 13.08 -9.06
C ILE A 106 16.41 14.10 -9.73
N GLY A 107 17.25 13.67 -10.67
CA GLY A 107 18.15 14.54 -11.41
C GLY A 107 17.41 15.61 -12.21
N ASP A 108 16.32 15.23 -12.89
CA ASP A 108 15.49 16.14 -13.68
C ASP A 108 14.81 17.18 -12.78
N ALA A 109 14.24 16.76 -11.65
CA ALA A 109 13.64 17.68 -10.67
C ALA A 109 14.67 18.67 -10.10
N GLN A 110 15.90 18.21 -9.81
CA GLN A 110 16.98 19.07 -9.33
C GLN A 110 17.46 20.07 -10.40
N ALA A 111 17.55 19.63 -11.66
CA ALA A 111 17.94 20.49 -12.78
C ALA A 111 16.88 21.58 -13.07
N GLU A 112 15.60 21.22 -13.01
CA GLU A 112 14.50 22.17 -13.15
C GLU A 112 14.49 23.21 -12.02
N GLU A 113 14.72 22.78 -10.78
CA GLU A 113 14.80 23.70 -9.63
C GLU A 113 16.02 24.63 -9.74
N ALA A 114 17.17 24.13 -10.18
CA ALA A 114 18.37 24.93 -10.43
C ALA A 114 18.13 25.98 -11.53
N ALA A 115 17.48 25.59 -12.64
CA ALA A 115 17.12 26.50 -13.72
C ALA A 115 16.12 27.58 -13.26
N ARG A 116 15.15 27.22 -12.41
CA ARG A 116 14.20 28.16 -11.80
C ARG A 116 14.92 29.19 -10.92
N ARG A 117 15.86 28.75 -10.08
CA ARG A 117 16.66 29.65 -9.22
C ARG A 117 17.51 30.62 -10.03
N LEU A 118 18.15 30.15 -11.11
CA LEU A 118 18.91 31.01 -12.03
C LEU A 118 18.02 32.09 -12.67
N ARG A 119 16.82 31.75 -13.12
CA ARG A 119 15.85 32.72 -13.67
C ARG A 119 15.41 33.77 -12.64
N MET A 120 15.31 33.41 -11.37
CA MET A 120 14.96 34.34 -10.28
C MET A 120 16.12 35.24 -9.85
N GLN A 121 17.38 34.87 -10.16
CA GLN A 121 18.57 35.65 -9.81
C GLN A 121 19.01 36.63 -10.90
N VAL A 122 18.48 36.52 -12.12
CA VAL A 122 18.72 37.51 -13.19
C VAL A 122 17.77 38.70 -12.97
N PRO A 123 18.26 39.90 -12.62
CA PRO A 123 17.40 41.07 -12.49
C PRO A 123 16.85 41.43 -13.87
N ALA A 124 15.56 41.77 -13.94
CA ALA A 124 14.98 42.39 -15.14
C ALA A 124 15.76 43.69 -15.43
N ARG A 125 16.38 43.76 -16.61
CA ARG A 125 17.00 44.98 -17.13
C ARG A 125 15.95 45.96 -17.64
#